data_AF-A0A7V3KZ10-F1
#
_entry.id   AF-A0A7V3KZ10-F1
#
_cell.length_a   1.000
_cell.length_b   1.000
_cell.length_c   1.000
_cell.angle_alpha   90.00
_cell.angle_beta   90.00
_cell.angle_gamma   90.00
#
_symmetry.space_group_name_H-M   'P 1'
#
loop_
_entity.id
_entity.type
_entity.pdbx_description
1 polymer ?
#
loop_
_entity_poly.entity_id
_entity_poly.type
_entity_poly.pdbx_seq_one_letter_code
_entity_poly.pdbx_strand_id
1 'polypeptide(L)'
;WDALWLGVQKGDKLLTICHCCHCCCYFSLYRHLPPEAKRGLQKLPGLEVRVNARCNGCGICAQKCFMGAITITNGKAIIGAECRGCGRCATFCPRKAIEITLPPLETIEKFLGKLAIY
;
A
#
# COMPACT_ATOMS: atom_id res chain seq x y z
N TRP A 1 2.43 13.18 13.15
CA TRP A 1 3.11 14.44 12.82
C TRP A 1 2.32 15.20 11.77
N ASP A 2 2.07 14.64 10.59
CA ASP A 2 1.25 15.29 9.54
C ASP A 2 -0.15 15.69 10.01
N ALA A 3 -0.87 14.81 10.71
CA ALA A 3 -2.19 15.15 11.25
C ALA A 3 -2.15 16.30 12.27
N LEU A 4 -1.07 16.41 13.05
CA LEU A 4 -0.90 17.48 14.03
C LEU A 4 -0.57 18.81 13.34
N TRP A 5 0.32 18.77 12.33
CA TRP A 5 0.71 19.91 11.51
C TRP A 5 -0.43 20.43 10.63
N LEU A 6 -1.27 19.54 10.10
CA LEU A 6 -2.40 19.87 9.24
C LEU A 6 -3.70 20.16 10.03
N GLY A 7 -3.63 20.22 11.37
CA GLY A 7 -4.79 20.50 12.22
C GLY A 7 -5.88 19.42 12.17
N VAL A 8 -5.57 18.21 11.72
CA VAL A 8 -6.51 17.09 11.64
C VAL A 8 -6.71 16.50 13.03
N GLN A 9 -7.91 16.73 13.59
CA GLN A 9 -8.25 16.27 14.94
C GLN A 9 -8.33 14.74 15.08
N LYS A 10 -8.53 14.01 13.97
CA LYS A 10 -8.63 12.56 13.92
C LYS A 10 -7.60 11.99 12.96
N GLY A 11 -6.45 11.58 13.48
CA GLY A 11 -5.29 11.15 12.67
C GLY A 11 -5.56 9.93 11.78
N ASP A 12 -6.58 9.13 12.08
CA ASP A 12 -7.09 8.03 11.27
C ASP A 12 -7.92 8.45 10.05
N LYS A 13 -8.29 9.74 9.96
CA LYS A 13 -9.01 10.34 8.82
C LYS A 13 -8.13 11.16 7.88
N LEU A 14 -6.81 11.15 8.07
CA LEU A 14 -5.90 11.86 7.18
C LEU A 14 -5.67 11.03 5.91
N LEU A 15 -6.09 11.56 4.76
CA LEU A 15 -5.77 10.97 3.46
C LEU A 15 -4.37 11.44 3.04
N THR A 16 -3.36 10.61 3.32
CA THR A 16 -1.98 10.93 2.96
C THR A 16 -1.71 10.57 1.50
N ILE A 17 -1.46 11.58 0.66
CA ILE A 17 -0.99 11.37 -0.71
C ILE A 17 0.47 10.92 -0.65
N CYS A 18 0.74 9.64 -0.91
CA CYS A 18 2.12 9.17 -1.09
C CYS A 18 2.63 9.63 -2.46
N HIS A 19 3.21 10.82 -2.52
CA HIS A 19 4.04 11.21 -3.65
C HIS A 19 5.40 10.52 -3.50
N CYS A 20 5.42 9.21 -3.72
CA CYS A 20 6.56 8.35 -3.45
C CYS A 20 7.72 8.61 -4.46
N CYS A 21 8.37 9.77 -4.39
CA CYS A 21 9.67 9.99 -5.02
C CYS A 21 10.74 9.27 -4.18
N HIS A 22 11.57 8.47 -4.85
CA HIS A 22 12.48 7.49 -4.28
C HIS A 22 13.52 8.05 -3.29
N CYS A 23 13.78 9.36 -3.30
CA CYS A 23 14.89 9.98 -2.58
C CYS A 23 14.57 10.51 -1.18
N CYS A 24 13.30 10.66 -0.77
CA CYS A 24 12.94 11.23 0.54
C CYS A 24 11.82 10.44 1.26
N CYS A 25 11.78 9.12 1.08
CA CYS A 25 10.65 8.31 1.50
C CYS A 25 10.61 8.08 3.02
N TYR A 26 10.09 9.07 3.75
CA TYR A 26 9.59 8.94 5.13
C TYR A 26 8.73 7.67 5.30
N PHE A 27 8.02 7.24 4.25
CA PHE A 27 7.24 6.00 4.26
C PHE A 27 8.04 4.70 4.34
N SER A 28 9.35 4.69 4.06
CA SER A 28 10.18 3.51 4.32
C SER A 28 10.38 3.26 5.82
N LEU A 29 10.34 4.34 6.63
CA LEU A 29 10.38 4.21 8.09
C LEU A 29 9.17 3.47 8.64
N TYR A 30 8.02 3.47 7.94
CA TYR A 30 6.82 2.78 8.41
C TYR A 30 7.04 1.29 8.63
N ARG A 31 7.96 0.63 7.91
CA ARG A 31 8.33 -0.76 8.20
C ARG A 31 8.93 -0.92 9.59
N HIS A 32 9.66 0.07 10.08
CA HIS A 32 10.40 0.06 11.34
C HIS A 32 9.62 0.69 12.50
N LEU A 33 8.48 1.32 12.22
CA LEU A 33 7.61 1.87 13.25
C LEU A 33 6.99 0.77 14.13
N PRO A 34 6.66 1.09 15.40
CA PRO A 34 5.92 0.19 16.26
C PRO A 34 4.52 -0.10 15.68
N PRO A 35 3.91 -1.25 16.01
CA PRO A 35 2.60 -1.66 15.47
C PRO A 35 1.52 -0.60 15.60
N GLU A 36 1.53 0.18 16.68
CA GLU A 36 0.59 1.25 16.97
C GLU A 36 0.64 2.35 15.91
N ALA A 37 1.83 2.76 15.50
CA ALA A 37 2.04 3.81 14.51
C ALA A 37 1.81 3.29 13.07
N LYS A 38 2.11 2.01 12.80
CA LYS A 38 1.83 1.35 11.50
C LYS A 38 0.34 1.34 11.14
N ARG A 39 -0.55 1.29 12.14
CA ARG A 39 -2.01 1.30 11.91
C ARG A 39 -2.51 2.60 11.28
N GLY A 40 -1.76 3.70 11.37
CA GLY A 40 -2.12 4.98 10.78
C GLY A 40 -2.00 5.04 9.25
N LEU A 41 -1.30 4.08 8.63
CA LEU A 41 -1.21 3.98 7.16
C LEU A 41 -1.90 2.70 6.71
N GLN A 42 -3.07 2.78 6.09
CA GLN A 42 -3.79 1.62 5.58
C GLN A 42 -3.99 1.75 4.07
N LYS A 43 -4.08 0.60 3.38
CA LYS A 43 -4.52 0.61 1.98
C LYS A 43 -6.00 0.99 1.92
N LEU A 44 -6.42 1.56 0.79
CA LEU A 44 -7.83 1.82 0.52
C LEU A 44 -8.64 0.52 0.71
N PRO A 45 -9.74 0.54 1.48
CA PRO A 45 -10.54 -0.66 1.67
C PRO A 45 -11.11 -1.14 0.33
N GLY A 46 -11.06 -2.46 0.11
CA GLY A 46 -11.44 -3.07 -1.18
C GLY A 46 -10.37 -3.01 -2.27
N LEU A 47 -9.23 -2.34 -2.03
CA LEU A 47 -8.07 -2.46 -2.92
C LEU A 47 -7.38 -3.81 -2.70
N GLU A 48 -7.25 -4.56 -3.79
CA GLU A 48 -6.61 -5.87 -3.81
C GLU A 48 -5.36 -5.88 -4.67
N VAL A 49 -4.36 -6.63 -4.24
CA VAL A 49 -3.14 -6.90 -5.00
C VAL A 49 -3.00 -8.42 -5.11
N ARG A 50 -3.10 -8.95 -6.33
CA ARG A 50 -3.12 -10.39 -6.59
C ARG A 50 -1.95 -10.78 -7.49
N VAL A 51 -1.49 -12.03 -7.34
CA VAL A 51 -0.43 -12.63 -8.16
C VAL A 51 -1.05 -13.72 -9.00
N ASN A 52 -0.91 -13.62 -10.32
CA ASN A 52 -1.50 -14.57 -11.27
C ASN A 52 -0.50 -15.66 -11.71
N ALA A 53 -0.96 -16.53 -12.61
CA ALA A 53 -0.21 -17.68 -13.12
C ALA A 53 1.12 -17.31 -13.82
N ARG A 54 1.27 -16.08 -14.37
CA ARG A 54 2.48 -15.65 -15.08
C ARG A 54 3.70 -15.46 -14.17
N CYS A 55 3.50 -15.46 -12.86
CA CYS A 55 4.57 -15.35 -11.88
C CYS A 55 5.50 -16.57 -11.94
N ASN A 56 6.81 -16.34 -11.94
CA ASN A 56 7.84 -17.38 -11.94
C ASN A 56 8.75 -17.31 -10.70
N GLY A 57 8.37 -16.53 -9.69
CA GLY A 57 9.13 -16.47 -8.44
C GLY A 57 10.45 -15.67 -8.49
N CYS A 58 10.70 -14.87 -9.53
CA CYS A 58 11.97 -14.14 -9.69
C CYS A 58 12.36 -13.15 -8.56
N GLY A 59 11.47 -12.87 -7.60
CA GLY A 59 11.81 -12.06 -6.42
C GLY A 59 11.89 -10.54 -6.61
N ILE A 60 11.87 -10.01 -7.83
CA ILE A 60 11.99 -8.56 -8.09
C ILE A 60 10.93 -7.74 -7.34
N CYS A 61 9.69 -8.22 -7.31
CA CYS A 61 8.61 -7.55 -6.57
C CYS A 61 8.88 -7.46 -5.06
N ALA A 62 9.47 -8.51 -4.47
CA ALA A 62 9.84 -8.54 -3.06
C ALA A 62 10.95 -7.52 -2.76
N GLN A 63 11.98 -7.45 -3.61
CA GLN A 63 13.06 -6.47 -3.48
C GLN A 63 12.56 -5.02 -3.58
N LYS A 64 11.59 -4.75 -4.45
CA LYS A 64 11.05 -3.39 -4.67
C LYS A 64 9.99 -2.97 -3.66
N CYS A 65 9.52 -3.88 -2.81
CA CYS A 65 8.52 -3.60 -1.79
C CYS A 65 9.16 -2.99 -0.53
N PHE A 66 9.16 -1.66 -0.42
CA PHE A 66 9.70 -0.95 0.77
C PHE A 66 8.92 -1.24 2.06
N MET A 67 7.68 -1.73 1.97
CA MET A 67 6.91 -2.19 3.13
C MET A 67 7.36 -3.58 3.61
N GLY A 68 7.96 -4.39 2.74
CA GLY A 68 8.41 -5.75 3.09
C GLY A 68 7.26 -6.75 3.14
N ALA A 69 6.19 -6.44 2.41
CA ALA A 69 4.95 -7.19 2.44
C ALA A 69 4.91 -8.35 1.44
N ILE A 70 6.02 -8.70 0.79
CA ILE A 70 6.04 -9.71 -0.26
C ILE A 70 7.13 -10.73 0.04
N THR A 71 6.76 -12.00 0.06
CA THR A 71 7.68 -13.14 0.19
C THR A 71 7.61 -14.03 -1.04
N ILE A 72 8.64 -14.83 -1.30
CA ILE A 72 8.61 -15.86 -2.34
C ILE A 72 8.47 -17.22 -1.67
N THR A 73 7.40 -17.95 -1.96
CA THR A 73 7.12 -19.28 -1.42
C THR A 73 6.71 -20.19 -2.57
N ASN A 74 7.29 -21.39 -2.65
CA ASN A 74 6.98 -22.38 -3.69
C ASN A 74 7.03 -21.81 -5.12
N GLY A 75 8.04 -20.98 -5.42
CA GLY A 75 8.21 -20.38 -6.74
C GLY A 75 7.19 -19.29 -7.12
N LYS A 76 6.39 -18.80 -6.17
CA LYS A 76 5.40 -17.72 -6.38
C LYS A 76 5.59 -16.60 -5.37
N ALA A 77 5.25 -15.39 -5.79
CA ALA A 77 5.17 -14.25 -4.88
C ALA A 77 3.87 -14.34 -4.05
N ILE A 78 3.98 -14.14 -2.74
CA ILE A 78 2.87 -14.09 -1.79
C ILE A 78 2.80 -12.68 -1.21
N ILE A 79 1.62 -12.07 -1.26
CA ILE A 79 1.36 -10.72 -0.72
C ILE A 79 0.82 -10.87 0.70
N GLY A 80 1.52 -10.31 1.69
CA GLY A 80 1.16 -10.35 3.09
C GLY A 80 0.34 -9.15 3.57
N ALA A 81 -0.03 -9.18 4.85
CA ALA A 81 -0.90 -8.19 5.50
C ALA A 81 -0.30 -6.76 5.55
N GLU A 82 1.03 -6.63 5.52
CA GLU A 82 1.72 -5.34 5.50
C GLU A 82 1.60 -4.58 4.16
N CYS A 83 0.87 -5.14 3.19
CA CYS A 83 0.68 -4.54 1.88
C CYS A 83 -0.16 -3.26 1.98
N ARG A 84 0.44 -2.12 1.61
CA ARG A 84 -0.23 -0.80 1.59
C ARG A 84 -0.79 -0.43 0.22
N GLY A 85 -0.76 -1.34 -0.76
CA GLY A 85 -1.41 -1.13 -2.06
C GLY A 85 -0.77 -0.10 -2.98
N CYS A 86 0.49 0.29 -2.78
CA CYS A 86 1.16 1.35 -3.56
C CYS A 86 1.46 1.01 -5.03
N GLY A 87 1.30 -0.25 -5.44
CA GLY A 87 1.45 -0.69 -6.82
C GLY A 87 2.86 -0.78 -7.41
N ARG A 88 3.92 -0.40 -6.67
CA ARG A 88 5.33 -0.54 -7.14
C ARG A 88 5.66 -1.94 -7.64
N CYS A 89 5.15 -2.97 -6.96
CA CYS A 89 5.40 -4.36 -7.33
C CYS A 89 4.84 -4.69 -8.73
N ALA A 90 3.69 -4.14 -9.11
CA ALA A 90 3.13 -4.29 -10.45
C ALA A 90 3.99 -3.57 -11.49
N THR A 91 4.42 -2.34 -11.21
CA THR A 91 5.29 -1.54 -12.09
C THR A 91 6.59 -2.27 -12.44
N PHE A 92 7.24 -2.90 -11.46
CA PHE A 92 8.54 -3.57 -11.66
C PHE A 92 8.43 -5.05 -12.05
N CYS A 93 7.23 -5.61 -12.19
CA CYS A 93 7.09 -7.03 -12.54
C CYS A 93 7.31 -7.22 -14.06
N PRO A 94 8.43 -7.84 -14.50
CA PRO A 94 8.69 -8.02 -15.93
C PRO A 94 7.68 -8.96 -16.60
N ARG A 95 7.06 -9.85 -15.81
CA ARG A 95 6.05 -10.81 -16.26
C ARG A 95 4.63 -10.26 -16.25
N LYS A 96 4.44 -9.01 -15.79
CA LYS A 96 3.11 -8.41 -15.55
C LYS A 96 2.19 -9.36 -14.78
N ALA A 97 2.75 -10.02 -13.76
CA ALA A 97 2.07 -11.08 -13.00
C ALA A 97 1.36 -10.57 -11.75
N ILE A 98 1.48 -9.28 -11.45
CA ILE A 98 0.83 -8.62 -10.32
C ILE A 98 -0.30 -7.74 -10.84
N GLU A 99 -1.49 -7.98 -10.33
CA GLU A 99 -2.72 -7.30 -10.70
C GLU A 99 -3.21 -6.49 -9.50
N ILE A 100 -3.67 -5.27 -9.77
CA ILE A 100 -4.23 -4.37 -8.76
C ILE A 100 -5.69 -4.14 -9.14
N THR A 101 -6.59 -4.45 -8.23
CA THR A 101 -8.02 -4.24 -8.40
C THR A 101 -8.46 -3.15 -7.45
N LEU A 102 -9.06 -2.11 -8.00
CA LEU A 102 -9.69 -1.05 -7.21
C LEU A 102 -11.11 -1.47 -6.82
N PRO A 103 -11.61 -0.98 -5.67
CA PRO A 103 -13.01 -1.15 -5.33
C PRO A 103 -13.91 -0.42 -6.36
N PRO A 104 -15.20 -0.79 -6.45
CA PRO A 104 -16.17 -0.06 -7.26
C PRO A 104 -16.24 1.43 -6.92
N LEU A 105 -16.59 2.28 -7.88
CA LEU A 105 -16.61 3.73 -7.70
C LEU A 105 -17.54 4.14 -6.55
N GLU A 106 -18.69 3.49 -6.41
CA GLU A 106 -19.66 3.75 -5.34
C GLU A 106 -19.05 3.53 -3.95
N THR A 107 -18.13 2.55 -3.85
CA THR A 107 -17.38 2.27 -2.63
C THR A 107 -16.37 3.38 -2.33
N ILE A 108 -15.66 3.86 -3.36
CA ILE A 108 -14.71 4.97 -3.24
C ILE A 108 -15.44 6.25 -2.80
N GLU A 109 -16.55 6.59 -3.44
CA GLU A 109 -17.38 7.75 -3.11
C GLU A 109 -17.87 7.70 -1.66
N LYS A 110 -18.31 6.53 -1.17
CA LYS A 110 -18.68 6.35 0.23
C LYS A 110 -17.52 6.61 1.19
N PHE A 111 -16.29 6.24 0.83
CA PHE A 111 -15.11 6.55 1.63
C PHE A 111 -14.75 8.03 1.60
N LEU A 112 -14.79 8.66 0.42
CA LEU A 112 -14.56 10.10 0.29
C LEU A 112 -15.62 10.91 1.05
N GLY A 113 -16.88 10.50 1.01
CA GLY A 113 -17.96 11.13 1.79
C GLY A 113 -17.74 11.05 3.31
N LYS A 114 -17.11 9.98 3.83
CA LYS A 114 -16.74 9.87 5.25
C LYS A 114 -15.59 10.81 5.66
N LEU A 115 -14.78 11.22 4.68
CA LEU A 115 -13.66 12.15 4.85
C LEU A 115 -14.11 13.61 4.70
N ALA A 116 -15.14 13.86 3.87
CA ALA A 116 -15.70 15.19 3.56
C ALA A 116 -16.63 15.78 4.64
N ILE A 117 -16.80 15.12 5.80
CA ILE A 117 -17.55 15.68 6.94
C ILE A 117 -16.56 16.48 7.80
N TYR A 118 -16.12 17.63 7.28
CA TYR A 118 -15.60 18.81 7.98
C TYR A 118 -15.69 20.01 7.04
#